data_AF-A0A7C6A6L6-F1
#
_entry.id   AF-A0A7C6A6L6-F1
#
_cell.length_a   1.000
_cell.length_b   1.000
_cell.length_c   1.000
_cell.angle_alpha   90.00
_cell.angle_beta   90.00
_cell.angle_gamma   90.00
#
_symmetry.space_group_name_H-M   'P 1'
#
loop_
_entity.id
_entity.type
_entity.pdbx_description
1 polymer ?
#
loop_
_entity_poly.entity_id
_entity_poly.type
_entity_poly.pdbx_seq_one_letter_code
_entity_poly.pdbx_strand_id
1 'polypeptide(L)'
;MDRGNLKGVEGFSAPKKLLYLDKQIELSSKNTACLCSGFEALNMFFYGENGLGKSSLVKYLIDKFSSKGLRCIEYLEEDVYSIYELFDIIRNSPYKFFIYFDDLAFEENDIRI
;
A
#
# COMPACT_ATOMS: atom_id res chain seq x y z
N MET A 1 2.96 -22.76 -14.93
CA MET A 1 2.50 -22.05 -13.73
C MET A 1 2.85 -20.60 -13.97
N ASP A 2 1.85 -19.81 -14.34
CA ASP A 2 2.00 -18.41 -14.69
C ASP A 2 2.26 -17.65 -13.38
N ARG A 3 3.52 -17.30 -13.13
CA ARG A 3 3.90 -16.55 -11.93
C ARG A 3 3.25 -15.19 -12.05
N GLY A 4 2.36 -14.83 -11.13
CA GLY A 4 1.52 -13.62 -11.19
C GLY A 4 2.19 -12.45 -11.91
N ASN A 5 1.51 -11.93 -12.93
CA ASN A 5 2.07 -10.92 -13.82
C ASN A 5 2.07 -9.54 -13.15
N LEU A 6 3.15 -9.20 -12.43
CA LEU A 6 3.38 -7.83 -11.99
C LEU A 6 3.46 -6.92 -13.21
N LYS A 7 2.51 -5.99 -13.33
CA LYS A 7 2.48 -4.98 -14.37
C LYS A 7 2.84 -3.62 -13.78
N GLY A 8 3.69 -2.88 -14.47
CA GLY A 8 3.97 -1.51 -14.08
C GLY A 8 2.71 -0.66 -14.18
N VAL A 9 2.46 0.16 -13.16
CA VAL A 9 1.36 1.13 -13.20
C VAL A 9 1.75 2.26 -14.15
N GLU A 10 1.00 2.43 -15.23
CA GLU A 10 1.15 3.57 -16.13
C GLU A 10 0.44 4.80 -15.55
N GLY A 11 0.98 6.00 -15.81
CA GLY A 11 0.32 7.25 -15.43
C GLY A 11 0.24 7.53 -13.92
N PHE A 12 1.12 6.93 -13.12
CA PHE A 12 1.19 7.24 -11.69
C PHE A 12 1.33 8.75 -11.48
N SER A 13 0.41 9.32 -10.71
CA SER A 13 0.45 10.72 -10.30
C SER A 13 0.05 10.83 -8.84
N ALA A 14 0.77 11.67 -8.12
CA ALA A 14 0.51 11.97 -6.73
C ALA A 14 0.04 13.42 -6.57
N PRO A 15 -0.87 13.69 -5.61
CA PRO A 15 -1.29 15.05 -5.32
C PRO A 15 -0.11 15.82 -4.71
N LYS A 16 0.13 17.04 -5.19
CA LYS A 16 1.18 17.93 -4.62
C LYS A 16 0.85 18.41 -3.20
N LYS A 17 -0.45 18.47 -2.88
CA LYS A 17 -0.96 18.92 -1.59
C LYS A 17 -2.24 18.15 -1.26
N LEU A 18 -2.37 17.79 0.01
CA LEU A 18 -3.57 17.23 0.60
C LEU A 18 -4.08 18.21 1.64
N LEU A 19 -5.39 18.50 1.62
CA LEU A 19 -6.02 19.42 2.56
C LEU A 19 -6.74 18.61 3.64
N TYR A 20 -6.76 19.14 4.87
CA TYR A 20 -7.50 18.57 6.01
C TYR A 20 -7.05 17.18 6.47
N LEU A 21 -5.86 16.73 6.05
CA LEU A 21 -5.28 15.42 6.39
C LEU A 21 -3.97 15.55 7.18
N ASP A 22 -3.72 16.69 7.83
CA ASP A 22 -2.41 17.00 8.45
C ASP A 22 -1.97 15.91 9.44
N LYS A 23 -2.88 15.46 10.31
CA LYS A 23 -2.60 14.40 11.29
C LYS A 23 -2.31 13.05 10.63
N GLN A 24 -3.09 12.68 9.60
CA GLN A 24 -2.91 11.43 8.87
C GLN A 24 -1.59 11.44 8.11
N ILE A 25 -1.24 12.56 7.47
CA ILE A 25 0.04 12.77 6.79
C ILE A 25 1.20 12.62 7.78
N GLU A 26 1.10 13.24 8.96
CA GLU A 26 2.15 13.18 9.97
C GLU A 26 2.39 11.74 10.46
N LEU A 27 1.34 11.07 10.92
CA LEU A 27 1.43 9.72 11.48
C LEU A 27 1.92 8.71 10.44
N SER A 28 1.32 8.74 9.25
CA SER A 28 1.72 7.83 8.17
C SER A 28 3.12 8.14 7.65
N SER A 29 3.54 9.40 7.57
CA SER A 29 4.91 9.77 7.18
C SER A 29 5.94 9.25 8.19
N LYS A 30 5.67 9.35 9.49
CA LYS A 30 6.55 8.83 10.55
C LYS A 30 6.71 7.31 10.42
N ASN A 31 5.59 6.59 10.31
CA ASN A 31 5.59 5.14 10.13
C ASN A 31 6.33 4.71 8.85
N THR A 32 6.09 5.40 7.74
CA THR A 32 6.74 5.14 6.44
C THR A 32 8.24 5.43 6.48
N ALA A 33 8.65 6.46 7.23
CA ALA A 33 10.07 6.74 7.43
C ALA A 33 10.77 5.62 8.20
N CYS A 34 10.13 5.01 9.20
CA CYS A 34 10.64 3.84 9.88
C CYS A 34 10.83 2.67 8.90
N LEU A 35 9.80 2.35 8.10
CA LEU A 35 9.86 1.31 7.07
C LEU A 35 11.04 1.52 6.11
N CYS A 36 11.16 2.73 5.55
CA CYS A 36 12.23 3.06 4.59
C CYS A 36 13.62 3.02 5.20
N SER A 37 13.73 3.21 6.52
CA SER A 37 15.00 3.15 7.25
C SER A 37 15.34 1.73 7.73
N GLY A 38 14.52 0.73 7.42
CA GLY A 38 14.73 -0.66 7.83
C GLY A 38 14.27 -0.97 9.24
N PHE A 39 13.58 -0.06 9.92
CA PHE A 39 12.92 -0.32 11.19
C PHE A 39 11.55 -0.96 10.99
N GLU A 40 11.00 -1.54 12.06
CA GLU A 40 9.62 -1.99 12.07
C GLU A 40 8.66 -0.84 11.78
N ALA A 41 7.62 -1.15 11.02
CA ALA A 41 6.53 -0.26 10.71
C ALA A 41 5.21 -0.97 10.94
N LEU A 42 4.20 -0.19 11.29
CA LEU A 42 2.86 -0.68 11.57
C LEU A 42 2.07 -0.82 10.27
N ASN A 43 1.20 -1.84 10.21
CA ASN A 43 0.16 -1.90 9.21
C ASN A 43 -0.78 -0.70 9.38
N MET A 44 -1.17 -0.08 8.27
CA MET A 44 -2.06 1.09 8.27
C MET A 44 -3.39 0.70 7.63
N PHE A 45 -4.49 0.99 8.33
CA PHE A 45 -5.85 0.83 7.81
C PHE A 45 -6.48 2.21 7.64
N PHE A 46 -6.84 2.56 6.39
CA PHE A 46 -7.49 3.83 6.07
C PHE A 46 -8.98 3.58 5.82
N TYR A 47 -9.84 4.18 6.63
CA TYR A 47 -11.30 4.05 6.52
C TYR A 47 -11.99 5.43 6.46
N GLY A 48 -13.24 5.45 6.00
CA GLY A 48 -14.05 6.66 5.83
C GLY A 48 -14.75 6.69 4.47
N GLU A 49 -15.54 7.74 4.21
CA GLU A 49 -16.30 7.87 2.97
C GLU A 49 -15.44 7.99 1.71
N ASN A 50 -16.04 7.67 0.57
CA ASN A 50 -15.40 7.83 -0.74
C ASN A 50 -15.14 9.30 -1.04
N GLY A 51 -13.98 9.60 -1.62
CA GLY A 51 -13.57 10.98 -1.90
C GLY A 51 -12.86 11.71 -0.76
N LEU A 52 -12.73 11.14 0.45
CA LEU A 52 -12.02 11.77 1.57
C LEU A 52 -10.48 11.69 1.51
N GLY A 53 -9.92 11.31 0.35
CA GLY A 53 -8.48 11.35 0.12
C GLY A 53 -7.67 10.17 0.69
N LYS A 54 -8.30 9.03 0.99
CA LYS A 54 -7.63 7.80 1.46
C LYS A 54 -6.57 7.30 0.46
N SER A 55 -6.97 6.98 -0.77
CA SER A 55 -6.05 6.55 -1.83
C SER A 55 -5.08 7.67 -2.23
N SER A 56 -5.51 8.94 -2.13
CA SER A 56 -4.67 10.11 -2.38
C SER A 56 -3.53 10.24 -1.36
N LEU A 57 -3.78 9.90 -0.08
CA LEU A 57 -2.75 9.84 0.96
C LEU A 57 -1.72 8.75 0.68
N VAL A 58 -2.17 7.57 0.23
CA VAL A 58 -1.25 6.48 -0.18
C VAL A 58 -0.36 6.94 -1.33
N LYS A 59 -0.93 7.52 -2.40
CA LYS A 59 -0.17 8.08 -3.53
C LYS A 59 0.81 9.17 -3.09
N TYR A 60 0.40 10.05 -2.18
CA TYR A 60 1.26 11.08 -1.60
C TYR A 60 2.47 10.51 -0.86
N LEU A 61 2.28 9.45 -0.05
CA LEU A 61 3.37 8.78 0.65
C LEU A 61 4.33 8.07 -0.30
N ILE A 62 3.79 7.38 -1.32
CA ILE A 62 4.60 6.70 -2.35
C ILE A 62 5.51 7.72 -3.03
N ASP A 63 4.97 8.84 -3.49
CA ASP A 63 5.75 9.90 -4.14
C ASP A 63 6.84 10.45 -3.21
N LYS A 64 6.45 10.81 -1.98
CA LYS A 64 7.35 11.38 -0.96
C LYS A 64 8.52 10.47 -0.58
N PHE A 65 8.34 9.15 -0.61
CA PHE A 65 9.34 8.17 -0.19
C PHE A 65 9.91 7.30 -1.33
N SER A 66 9.50 7.56 -2.58
CA SER A 66 9.95 6.82 -3.77
C SER A 66 11.48 6.81 -3.93
N SER A 67 12.13 7.95 -3.67
CA SER A 67 13.58 8.13 -3.70
C SER A 67 14.31 7.40 -2.57
N LYS A 68 13.58 7.00 -1.51
CA LYS A 68 14.08 6.19 -0.40
C LYS A 68 13.80 4.70 -0.60
N GLY A 69 13.47 4.29 -1.83
CA GLY A 69 13.26 2.89 -2.18
C GLY A 69 11.87 2.35 -1.88
N LEU A 70 10.90 3.19 -1.50
CA LEU A 70 9.51 2.76 -1.37
C LEU A 70 8.90 2.47 -2.74
N ARG A 71 8.21 1.35 -2.86
CA ARG A 71 7.39 0.90 -3.98
C ARG A 71 6.02 0.51 -3.46
N CYS A 72 5.03 0.49 -4.33
CA CYS A 72 3.69 0.03 -4.01
C CYS A 72 3.31 -1.11 -4.94
N ILE A 73 2.69 -2.13 -4.38
CA ILE A 73 2.05 -3.20 -5.11
C ILE A 73 0.59 -3.14 -4.71
N GLU A 74 -0.25 -2.83 -5.68
CA GLU A 74 -1.69 -2.96 -5.53
C GLU A 74 -2.03 -4.44 -5.71
N TYR A 75 -2.74 -4.97 -4.73
CA TYR A 75 -3.11 -6.37 -4.67
C TYR A 75 -4.62 -6.49 -4.86
N LEU A 76 -5.01 -7.13 -5.96
CA LEU A 76 -6.40 -7.19 -6.46
C LEU A 76 -7.05 -8.58 -6.32
N GLU A 77 -6.29 -9.59 -5.89
CA GLU A 77 -6.74 -10.98 -5.89
C GLU A 77 -7.04 -11.44 -4.47
N GLU A 78 -8.22 -12.01 -4.21
CA GLU A 78 -8.59 -12.44 -2.85
C GLU A 78 -8.01 -13.81 -2.45
N ASP A 79 -7.26 -14.49 -3.34
CA ASP A 79 -6.67 -15.78 -3.03
C ASP A 79 -5.49 -15.64 -2.05
N VAL A 80 -5.60 -16.29 -0.89
CA VAL A 80 -4.57 -16.33 0.15
C VAL A 80 -3.29 -17.01 -0.34
N TYR A 81 -3.34 -17.91 -1.32
CA TYR A 81 -2.13 -18.54 -1.83
C TYR A 81 -1.28 -17.57 -2.66
N SER A 82 -1.89 -16.63 -3.40
CA SER A 82 -1.13 -15.73 -4.27
C SER A 82 -0.41 -14.60 -3.51
N ILE A 83 -0.87 -14.22 -2.31
CA ILE A 83 -0.13 -13.25 -1.47
C ILE A 83 1.18 -13.84 -0.92
N TYR A 84 1.21 -15.14 -0.59
CA TYR A 84 2.44 -15.79 -0.14
C TYR A 84 3.50 -15.85 -1.24
N GLU A 85 3.07 -16.13 -2.47
CA GLU A 85 3.96 -16.07 -3.63
C GLU A 85 4.51 -14.65 -3.84
N LEU A 86 3.67 -13.61 -3.68
CA LEU A 86 4.12 -12.23 -3.73
C LEU A 86 5.20 -11.95 -2.67
N PHE A 87 5.00 -12.41 -1.43
CA PHE A 87 6.00 -12.24 -0.38
C PHE A 87 7.33 -12.91 -0.73
N ASP A 88 7.32 -14.10 -1.30
CA ASP A 88 8.54 -14.79 -1.70
C ASP A 88 9.26 -14.07 -2.86
N ILE A 89 8.52 -13.45 -3.78
CA ILE A 89 9.09 -12.61 -4.85
C ILE A 89 9.79 -11.38 -4.27
N ILE A 90 9.15 -10.67 -3.33
CA ILE A 90 9.65 -9.37 -2.85
C ILE A 90 10.62 -9.45 -1.67
N ARG A 91 10.68 -10.56 -0.93
CA ARG A 91 11.50 -10.69 0.30
C ARG A 91 12.99 -10.40 0.09
N ASN A 92 13.54 -10.73 -1.07
CA ASN A 92 14.97 -10.54 -1.39
C ASN A 92 15.25 -9.22 -2.12
N SER A 93 14.24 -8.38 -2.32
CA SER A 93 14.39 -7.08 -2.99
C SER A 93 15.02 -6.05 -2.06
N PRO A 94 15.88 -5.15 -2.56
CA PRO A 94 16.41 -4.02 -1.76
C PRO A 94 15.36 -2.93 -1.51
N TYR A 95 14.20 -2.99 -2.18
CA TYR A 95 13.12 -2.03 -2.02
C TYR A 95 12.23 -2.33 -0.81
N LYS A 96 11.49 -1.31 -0.38
CA LYS A 96 10.41 -1.45 0.61
C LYS A 96 9.08 -1.37 -0.11
N PHE A 97 8.10 -2.15 0.35
CA PHE A 97 6.83 -2.27 -0.35
C PHE A 97 5.69 -1.89 0.56
N PHE A 98 4.82 -1.01 0.09
CA PHE A 98 3.42 -1.04 0.48
C PHE A 98 2.74 -2.15 -0.32
N ILE A 99 1.98 -2.98 0.39
CA ILE A 99 0.99 -3.85 -0.21
C ILE A 99 -0.35 -3.19 0.05
N TYR A 100 -0.92 -2.63 -1.00
CA TYR A 100 -2.15 -1.86 -0.96
C TYR A 100 -3.32 -2.76 -1.38
N PHE A 101 -4.26 -2.94 -0.47
CA PHE A 101 -5.52 -3.64 -0.70
C PHE A 101 -6.59 -2.57 -0.90
N ASP A 102 -6.98 -2.28 -2.14
CA ASP A 102 -8.09 -1.35 -2.41
C ASP A 102 -9.41 -2.09 -2.25
N ASP A 103 -10.40 -1.45 -1.62
CA ASP A 103 -11.70 -2.06 -1.29
C ASP A 103 -11.60 -3.48 -0.70
N LEU A 104 -11.11 -3.58 0.54
CA LEU A 104 -11.50 -4.67 1.44
C LEU A 104 -12.99 -4.50 1.78
N ALA A 105 -13.87 -4.65 0.79
CA ALA A 105 -15.25 -4.95 1.05
C ALA A 105 -15.25 -6.37 1.61
N PHE A 106 -15.19 -6.49 2.93
CA PHE A 106 -15.59 -7.72 3.58
C PHE A 106 -17.04 -7.97 3.15
N GLU A 107 -17.27 -8.85 2.18
CA GLU A 107 -18.60 -9.39 1.98
C GLU A 107 -19.00 -10.05 3.32
N GLU A 108 -20.17 -9.68 3.85
CA GLU A 108 -20.72 -10.20 5.13
C GLU A 108 -20.91 -11.74 5.16
N ASN A 109 -20.52 -12.47 4.11
CA ASN A 109 -20.74 -13.90 3.97
C ASN A 109 -19.51 -14.79 4.17
N ASP A 110 -18.36 -14.26 4.61
CA ASP A 110 -17.19 -15.10 4.90
C ASP A 110 -17.25 -15.77 6.29
N ILE A 111 -18.41 -16.36 6.61
CA ILE A 111 -18.52 -17.41 7.64
C ILE A 111 -18.30 -18.74 6.92
N ARG A 112 -17.03 -19.14 6.75
CA ARG A 112 -16.70 -20.53 6.45
C ARG A 112 -16.68 -21.32 7.76
N ILE A 113 -17.74 -22.11 7.98
CA ILE A 113 -17.73 -23.26 8.90
C ILE A 113 -17.04 -24.42 8.19
#